data_AF-A0A945BIY2-F1
#
_entry.id   AF-A0A945BIY2-F1
#
_cell.length_a   1.000
_cell.length_b   1.000
_cell.length_c   1.000
_cell.angle_alpha   90.00
_cell.angle_beta   90.00
_cell.angle_gamma   90.00
#
_symmetry.space_group_name_H-M   'P 1'
#
loop_
_entity.id
_entity.type
_entity.pdbx_description
1 polymer ?
#
loop_
_entity_poly.entity_id
_entity_poly.type
_entity_poly.pdbx_seq_one_letter_code
_entity_poly.pdbx_strand_id
1 'polypeptide(L)'
;MSQAVLLLRDLIALPSVNAAFLPPDDPHAGEAKVADYLAKRASLAKLDIERQPVAPGRDNLIIRLSPLGQPRHRIVLAPHLDTVGGDDPKI
;
A
#
# COMPACT_ATOMS: atom_id res chain seq x y z
N MET A 1 -3.46 -13.20 -18.17
CA MET A 1 -3.08 -12.94 -16.76
C MET A 1 -4.26 -12.29 -16.05
N SER A 2 -4.61 -12.70 -14.83
CA SER A 2 -5.78 -12.13 -14.13
C SER A 2 -5.50 -10.72 -13.61
N GLN A 3 -6.55 -9.95 -13.31
CA GLN A 3 -6.41 -8.61 -12.71
C GLN A 3 -5.65 -8.66 -11.37
N ALA A 4 -5.88 -9.70 -10.56
CA ALA A 4 -5.17 -9.90 -9.31
C ALA A 4 -3.66 -10.09 -9.52
N VAL A 5 -3.25 -10.84 -10.53
CA VAL A 5 -1.82 -11.07 -10.84
C VAL A 5 -1.18 -9.80 -11.39
N LEU A 6 -1.87 -9.03 -12.23
CA LEU A 6 -1.36 -7.73 -12.71
C LEU A 6 -1.16 -6.75 -11.56
N LEU A 7 -2.14 -6.67 -10.66
CA LEU A 7 -2.05 -5.88 -9.43
C LEU A 7 -0.84 -6.33 -8.58
N LEU A 8 -0.73 -7.62 -8.28
CA LEU A 8 0.37 -8.14 -7.46
C LEU A 8 1.74 -7.80 -8.08
N ARG A 9 1.90 -8.00 -9.40
CA ARG A 9 3.14 -7.68 -10.11
C ARG A 9 3.50 -6.20 -9.99
N ASP A 10 2.52 -5.32 -10.17
CA ASP A 10 2.75 -3.89 -10.06
C ASP A 10 3.11 -3.47 -8.62
N LEU A 11 2.54 -4.12 -7.60
CA LEU A 11 2.94 -3.87 -6.20
C LEU A 11 4.36 -4.33 -5.89
N ILE A 12 4.75 -5.53 -6.36
CA ILE A 12 6.11 -6.08 -6.16
C ILE A 12 7.17 -5.19 -6.81
N ALA A 13 6.85 -4.55 -7.94
CA ALA A 13 7.77 -3.66 -8.64
C ALA A 13 8.01 -2.32 -7.91
N LEU A 14 7.22 -1.98 -6.91
CA LEU A 14 7.37 -0.76 -6.13
C LEU A 14 8.23 -1.04 -4.90
N PRO A 15 9.19 -0.16 -4.57
CA PRO A 15 9.95 -0.29 -3.34
C PRO A 15 9.03 -0.11 -2.13
N SER A 16 9.17 -1.02 -1.16
CA SER A 16 8.46 -0.96 0.11
C SER A 16 9.19 -1.66 1.24
N VAL A 17 10.51 -1.84 1.16
CA VAL A 17 11.24 -2.46 2.27
C VAL A 17 11.09 -1.56 3.50
N ASN A 18 10.81 -2.15 4.66
CA ASN A 18 10.66 -1.38 5.89
C ASN A 18 11.94 -0.58 6.15
N ALA A 19 11.79 0.74 6.32
CA ALA A 19 12.92 1.66 6.48
C ALA A 19 13.80 1.35 7.71
N ALA A 20 13.31 0.58 8.68
CA ALA A 20 14.10 0.12 9.82
C ALA A 20 15.20 -0.91 9.43
N PHE A 21 15.12 -1.53 8.25
CA PHE A 21 16.06 -2.56 7.80
C PHE A 21 17.11 -2.06 6.80
N LEU A 22 17.02 -0.81 6.36
CA LEU A 22 17.91 -0.24 5.35
C LEU A 22 18.59 1.03 5.88
N PRO A 23 19.73 1.44 5.27
CA PRO A 23 20.33 2.73 5.56
C PRO A 23 19.34 3.89 5.33
N PRO A 24 19.52 5.03 6.02
CA PRO A 24 18.76 6.25 5.73
C PRO A 24 18.83 6.60 4.23
N ASP A 25 17.72 7.08 3.68
CA ASP A 25 17.57 7.51 2.29
C ASP A 25 17.78 6.41 1.21
N ASP A 26 17.77 5.12 1.59
CA ASP A 26 17.81 4.04 0.61
C ASP A 26 16.59 4.11 -0.33
N PRO A 27 16.79 4.09 -1.67
CA PRO A 27 15.69 4.23 -2.63
C PRO A 27 14.68 3.06 -2.61
N HIS A 28 15.03 1.95 -1.98
CA HIS A 28 14.16 0.78 -1.80
C HIS A 28 13.33 0.81 -0.51
N ALA A 29 13.63 1.75 0.39
CA ALA A 29 12.95 1.89 1.66
C ALA A 29 11.62 2.64 1.56
N GLY A 30 10.68 2.27 2.44
CA GLY A 30 9.46 3.02 2.72
C GLY A 30 8.29 2.70 1.80
N GLU A 31 7.09 2.80 2.34
CA GLU A 31 5.87 2.28 1.70
C GLU A 31 5.13 3.33 0.84
N ALA A 32 5.62 4.57 0.79
CA ALA A 32 4.91 5.72 0.21
C ALA A 32 4.49 5.49 -1.25
N LYS A 33 5.37 4.91 -2.09
CA LYS A 33 5.05 4.65 -3.51
C LYS A 33 3.94 3.61 -3.66
N VAL A 34 3.90 2.60 -2.79
CA VAL A 34 2.82 1.61 -2.75
C VAL A 34 1.51 2.27 -2.32
N ALA A 35 1.53 3.09 -1.27
CA ALA A 35 0.37 3.83 -0.80
C ALA A 35 -0.19 4.76 -1.89
N ASP A 36 0.66 5.50 -2.60
CA ASP A 36 0.27 6.38 -3.71
C ASP A 36 -0.38 5.62 -4.86
N TYR A 37 0.20 4.48 -5.24
CA TYR A 37 -0.35 3.62 -6.29
C TYR A 37 -1.74 3.08 -5.93
N LEU A 38 -1.91 2.59 -4.70
CA LEU A 38 -3.20 2.10 -4.21
C LEU A 38 -4.24 3.22 -4.10
N ALA A 39 -3.86 4.40 -3.63
CA ALA A 39 -4.73 5.57 -3.56
C ALA A 39 -5.22 5.99 -4.95
N LYS A 40 -4.32 6.05 -5.94
CA LYS A 40 -4.68 6.36 -7.34
C LYS A 40 -5.68 5.34 -7.90
N ARG A 41 -5.45 4.05 -7.66
CA ARG A 41 -6.37 2.99 -8.09
C ARG A 41 -7.73 3.06 -7.39
N ALA A 42 -7.76 3.30 -6.08
CA ALA A 42 -9.00 3.50 -5.32
C ALA A 42 -9.79 4.72 -5.83
N SER A 43 -9.09 5.79 -6.21
CA SER A 43 -9.70 7.01 -6.73
C SER A 43 -10.39 6.76 -8.08
N LEU A 44 -9.73 6.01 -8.97
CA LEU A 44 -10.33 5.58 -10.24
C LEU A 44 -11.56 4.68 -10.02
N ALA A 45 -11.57 3.90 -8.95
CA ALA A 45 -12.70 3.08 -8.53
C ALA A 45 -13.78 3.86 -7.76
N LYS A 46 -13.60 5.18 -7.54
CA LYS A 46 -14.52 6.06 -6.78
C LYS A 46 -14.75 5.59 -5.34
N LEU A 47 -13.72 5.04 -4.71
CA LEU A 47 -13.73 4.69 -3.29
C LEU A 47 -13.33 5.90 -2.43
N ASP A 48 -13.81 5.93 -1.20
CA ASP A 48 -13.39 6.94 -0.23
C ASP A 48 -11.95 6.63 0.22
N ILE A 49 -11.10 7.65 0.26
CA ILE A 49 -9.69 7.52 0.59
C ILE A 49 -9.35 8.49 1.71
N GLU A 50 -8.66 8.00 2.72
CA GLU A 50 -8.09 8.79 3.79
C GLU A 50 -6.62 8.41 3.99
N ARG A 51 -5.78 9.43 4.18
CA ARG A 51 -4.41 9.25 4.68
C ARG A 51 -4.39 9.66 6.14
N GLN A 52 -3.95 8.74 6.98
CA GLN A 52 -3.75 9.00 8.40
C GLN A 52 -2.24 9.08 8.66
N PRO A 53 -1.69 10.27 8.94
CA PRO A 53 -0.28 10.42 9.27
C PRO A 53 0.06 9.70 10.58
N VAL A 54 1.06 8.81 10.54
CA VAL A 54 1.55 8.08 11.73
C VAL A 54 2.99 8.49 12.06
N ALA A 55 3.83 8.60 11.03
CA ALA A 55 5.19 9.14 11.10
C ALA A 55 5.52 9.82 9.75
N PRO A 56 6.55 10.67 9.68
CA PRO A 56 6.95 11.33 8.44
C PRO A 56 7.12 10.31 7.29
N GLY A 57 6.32 10.46 6.22
CA GLY A 57 6.36 9.59 5.05
C GLY A 57 5.75 8.19 5.22
N ARG A 58 5.12 7.89 6.37
CA ARG A 58 4.56 6.57 6.69
C ARG A 58 3.09 6.67 7.09
N ASP A 59 2.29 7.21 6.18
CA ASP A 59 0.85 7.32 6.38
C ASP A 59 0.18 5.94 6.30
N ASN A 60 -0.78 5.69 7.18
CA ASN A 60 -1.76 4.64 6.95
C ASN A 60 -2.68 5.07 5.79
N LEU A 61 -2.90 4.18 4.82
CA LEU A 61 -3.89 4.37 3.76
C LEU A 61 -5.17 3.62 4.13
N ILE A 62 -6.26 4.37 4.35
CA ILE A 62 -7.57 3.81 4.63
C ILE A 62 -8.46 4.01 3.41
N ILE A 63 -8.92 2.90 2.81
CA ILE A 63 -9.84 2.89 1.68
C ILE A 63 -11.17 2.31 2.14
N ARG A 64 -12.29 2.97 1.81
CA ARG A 64 -13.62 2.52 2.22
C ARG A 64 -14.53 2.36 1.01
N LEU A 65 -15.26 1.25 1.02
CA LEU A 65 -16.42 1.02 0.16
C LEU A 65 -17.66 1.12 1.05
N SER A 66 -18.44 2.18 0.87
CA SER A 66 -19.69 2.39 1.60
C SER A 66 -20.87 1.80 0.80
N PRO A 67 -21.78 1.02 1.43
CA PRO A 67 -22.99 0.59 0.75
C PRO A 67 -23.90 1.80 0.48
N LEU A 68 -24.79 1.68 -0.51
CA LEU A 68 -25.75 2.76 -0.86
C LEU A 68 -26.83 2.99 0.21
N GLY A 69 -26.94 2.12 1.21
CA GLY A 69 -27.92 2.21 2.30
C GLY A 69 -27.29 2.04 3.68
N GLN A 70 -28.13 1.85 4.71
CA GLN A 70 -27.67 1.68 6.09
C GLN A 70 -26.66 0.52 6.20
N PRO A 71 -25.41 0.78 6.64
CA PRO A 71 -24.45 -0.29 6.89
C PRO A 71 -24.96 -1.23 7.98
N ARG A 72 -24.99 -2.54 7.71
CA ARG A 72 -25.40 -3.58 8.68
C ARG A 72 -24.22 -4.27 9.36
N HIS A 73 -23.11 -4.39 8.64
CA HIS A 73 -21.87 -4.98 9.10
C HIS A 73 -20.68 -4.17 8.57
N ARG A 74 -19.56 -4.23 9.29
CA ARG A 74 -18.30 -3.61 8.89
C ARG A 74 -17.21 -4.68 8.90
N ILE A 75 -16.53 -4.83 7.77
CA ILE A 75 -15.36 -5.70 7.63
C ILE A 75 -14.13 -4.79 7.55
N VAL A 76 -13.10 -5.12 8.32
CA VAL A 76 -11.80 -4.45 8.24
C VAL A 76 -10.79 -5.46 7.73
N LEU A 77 -10.13 -5.12 6.63
CA LEU A 77 -8.97 -5.84 6.12
C LEU A 77 -7.75 -4.96 6.40
N ALA A 78 -6.80 -5.46 7.19
CA ALA A 78 -5.64 -4.70 7.65
C ALA A 78 -4.33 -5.39 7.27
N PRO A 79 -4.00 -5.51 5.96
CA PRO A 79 -2.68 -5.92 5.54
C PRO A 79 -1.65 -4.81 5.79
N HIS A 80 -0.37 -5.17 5.83
CA HIS A 80 0.73 -4.22 5.83
C HIS A 80 1.30 -4.07 4.40
N LEU A 81 1.97 -2.94 4.13
CA LEU A 81 2.51 -2.61 2.81
C LEU A 81 4.02 -2.84 2.70
N ASP A 82 4.69 -2.87 3.85
CA ASP A 82 6.13 -3.04 3.93
C ASP A 82 6.56 -4.48 3.71
N THR A 83 7.79 -4.63 3.25
CA THR A 83 8.47 -5.90 3.03
C THR A 83 9.79 -5.95 3.77
N VAL A 84 10.38 -7.14 3.83
CA VAL A 84 11.79 -7.33 4.20
C VAL A 84 12.65 -7.30 2.94
N GLY A 85 13.96 -7.14 3.09
CA GLY A 85 14.91 -7.28 1.97
C GLY A 85 14.86 -8.68 1.37
N GLY A 86 15.13 -8.78 0.07
CA GLY A 86 15.31 -10.05 -0.63
C GLY A 86 16.78 -10.49 -0.62
N ASP A 87 17.01 -11.80 -0.70
CA ASP A 87 18.36 -12.37 -0.62
C ASP A 87 19.09 -12.44 -1.98
N ASP A 88 18.67 -11.70 -3.00
CA ASP A 88 19.33 -11.75 -4.32
C ASP A 88 20.58 -10.86 -4.31
N PRO A 89 21.80 -11.42 -4.34
CA PRO A 89 23.05 -10.64 -4.31
C PRO A 89 23.28 -9.82 -5.59
N LYS A 90 22.39 -9.88 -6.58
CA LYS A 90 22.44 -9.12 -7.83
C LYS A 90 21.53 -7.88 -7.85
N ILE A 91 20.75 -7.66 -6.79
CA ILE A 91 19.91 -6.47 -6.57
C ILE A 91 20.44 -5.74 -5.35
#